data_AF-A0A9E3FZH7-F1
#
_entry.id   AF-A0A9E3FZH7-F1
#
_cell.length_a   1.000
_cell.length_b   1.000
_cell.length_c   1.000
_cell.angle_alpha   90.00
_cell.angle_beta   90.00
_cell.angle_gamma   90.00
#
_symmetry.space_group_name_H-M   'P 1'
#
loop_
_entity.id
_entity.type
_entity.pdbx_description
1 polymer ?
#
loop_
_entity_poly.entity_id
_entity_poly.type
_entity_poly.pdbx_seq_one_letter_code
_entity_poly.pdbx_strand_id
1 'polypeptide(L)'
;AIRRKLRRFRTSHIDQVILLNQAGKNSHEHICESLELFAREVLPEFEHDPEHDAWKAAVMSRDIRLEEIDTAAFTDRYGKLAINVAPAAKTAAG
;
A
#
# COMPACT_ATOMS: atom_id res chain seq x y z
N ALA A 1 13.51 -10.80 6.53
CA ALA A 1 13.70 -10.68 5.07
C ALA A 1 12.47 -10.02 4.44
N ILE A 2 12.68 -9.29 3.33
CA ILE A 2 11.64 -8.58 2.57
C ILE A 2 10.52 -9.51 2.07
N ARG A 3 10.86 -10.73 1.61
CA ARG A 3 9.89 -11.76 1.17
C ARG A 3 8.79 -12.04 2.19
N ARG A 4 9.15 -12.18 3.47
CA ARG A 4 8.17 -12.41 4.56
C ARG A 4 7.18 -11.24 4.70
N LYS A 5 7.61 -10.01 4.46
CA LYS A 5 6.75 -8.83 4.52
C LYS A 5 5.81 -8.79 3.31
N LEU A 6 6.32 -9.08 2.11
CA LEU A 6 5.52 -9.16 0.89
C LEU A 6 4.46 -10.26 0.95
N ARG A 7 4.79 -11.45 1.48
CA ARG A 7 3.80 -12.52 1.71
C ARG A 7 2.64 -12.07 2.61
N ARG A 8 2.95 -11.33 3.69
CA ARG A 8 1.90 -10.77 4.56
C ARG A 8 1.03 -9.75 3.85
N PHE A 9 1.63 -8.92 3.01
CA PHE A 9 0.89 -7.95 2.19
C PHE A 9 -0.05 -8.66 1.21
N ARG A 10 0.42 -9.71 0.54
CA ARG A 10 -0.39 -10.57 -0.31
C ARG A 10 -1.57 -11.19 0.44
N THR A 11 -1.34 -11.76 1.63
CA THR A 11 -2.42 -12.33 2.45
C THR A 11 -3.41 -11.29 2.99
N SER A 12 -3.02 -10.02 3.04
CA SER A 12 -3.90 -8.89 3.38
C SER A 12 -4.53 -8.23 2.14
N HIS A 13 -4.42 -8.86 0.98
CA HIS A 13 -4.95 -8.37 -0.29
C HIS A 13 -4.43 -6.98 -0.71
N ILE A 14 -3.17 -6.67 -0.39
CA ILE A 14 -2.51 -5.49 -0.94
C ILE A 14 -2.15 -5.77 -2.41
N ASP A 15 -2.75 -5.02 -3.32
CA ASP A 15 -2.58 -5.15 -4.78
C ASP A 15 -1.28 -4.55 -5.29
N GLN A 16 -0.79 -3.47 -4.67
CA GLN A 16 0.43 -2.78 -5.11
C GLN A 16 1.35 -2.38 -3.94
N VAL A 17 2.65 -2.54 -4.17
CA VAL A 17 3.71 -2.14 -3.23
C VAL A 17 4.68 -1.21 -3.93
N ILE A 18 4.87 -0.02 -3.38
CA ILE A 18 5.83 0.97 -3.88
C ILE A 18 7.10 0.92 -3.01
N LEU A 19 8.25 0.71 -3.63
CA LEU A 19 9.55 0.70 -2.96
C LEU A 19 10.23 2.07 -3.10
N LEU A 20 10.49 2.74 -1.97
CA LEU A 20 11.25 3.99 -1.94
C LEU A 20 12.72 3.71 -1.63
N ASN A 21 13.56 3.72 -2.65
CA ASN A 21 15.00 3.45 -2.52
C ASN A 21 15.87 4.72 -2.58
N GLN A 22 15.34 5.76 -3.23
CA GLN A 22 15.94 7.09 -3.35
C GLN A 22 15.59 7.94 -2.12
N ALA A 23 16.08 7.51 -0.95
CA ALA A 23 15.89 8.22 0.30
C ALA A 23 17.16 8.14 1.16
N GLY A 24 17.51 9.24 1.84
CA GLY A 24 18.66 9.29 2.72
C GLY A 24 20.00 9.32 1.97
N LYS A 25 20.99 8.57 2.45
CA LYS A 25 22.39 8.59 1.97
C LYS A 25 22.76 7.33 1.16
N ASN A 26 21.87 6.84 0.31
CA ASN A 26 22.18 5.74 -0.59
C ASN A 26 22.90 6.28 -1.84
N SER A 27 23.99 5.64 -2.26
CA SER A 27 24.61 5.96 -3.55
C SER A 27 23.75 5.44 -4.70
N HIS A 28 23.94 6.01 -5.88
CA HIS A 28 23.21 5.59 -7.06
C HIS A 28 23.46 4.11 -7.39
N GLU A 29 24.72 3.68 -7.31
CA GLU A 29 25.17 2.33 -7.64
C GLU A 29 24.48 1.28 -6.75
N HIS A 30 24.42 1.53 -5.43
CA HIS A 30 23.74 0.63 -4.51
C HIS A 30 22.25 0.55 -4.79
N ILE A 31 21.63 1.62 -5.28
CA ILE A 31 20.21 1.61 -5.60
C ILE A 31 19.96 0.74 -6.83
N CYS A 32 20.73 0.93 -7.89
CA CYS A 32 20.65 0.08 -9.09
C CYS A 32 20.90 -1.39 -8.76
N GLU A 33 21.97 -1.71 -8.03
CA GLU A 33 22.29 -3.08 -7.61
C GLU A 33 21.15 -3.72 -6.81
N SER A 34 20.56 -2.97 -5.87
CA SER A 34 19.46 -3.50 -5.05
C SER A 34 18.18 -3.76 -5.85
N LEU A 35 17.90 -2.98 -6.90
CA LEU A 35 16.76 -3.19 -7.79
C LEU A 35 16.97 -4.43 -8.65
N GLU A 36 18.17 -4.62 -9.19
CA GLU A 36 18.54 -5.82 -9.96
C GLU A 36 18.48 -7.09 -9.11
N LEU A 37 19.00 -7.02 -7.88
CA LEU A 37 18.92 -8.12 -6.91
C LEU A 37 17.46 -8.43 -6.56
N PHE A 38 16.64 -7.40 -6.32
CA PHE A 38 15.21 -7.59 -6.06
C PHE A 38 14.49 -8.25 -7.24
N ALA A 39 14.72 -7.77 -8.46
CA ALA A 39 14.12 -8.29 -9.67
C ALA A 39 14.48 -9.76 -9.92
N ARG A 40 15.74 -10.16 -9.65
CA ARG A 40 16.19 -11.54 -9.83
C ARG A 40 15.72 -12.48 -8.72
N GLU A 41 15.80 -12.04 -7.46
CA GLU A 41 15.70 -12.94 -6.32
C GLU A 41 14.33 -12.91 -5.63
N VAL A 42 13.54 -11.85 -5.80
CA VAL A 42 12.32 -11.62 -5.03
C VAL A 42 11.11 -11.49 -5.93
N LEU A 43 11.19 -10.69 -6.98
CA LEU A 43 10.05 -10.40 -7.87
C LEU A 43 9.39 -11.64 -8.50
N PRO A 44 10.11 -12.70 -8.94
CA PRO A 44 9.49 -13.84 -9.61
C PRO A 44 8.50 -14.62 -8.73
N GLU A 45 8.62 -14.50 -7.41
CA GLU A 45 7.67 -15.11 -6.46
C GLU A 45 6.30 -14.40 -6.44
N PHE A 46 6.25 -13.13 -6.86
CA PHE A 46 5.08 -12.25 -6.69
C PHE A 46 4.56 -11.64 -8.00
N GLU A 47 5.24 -11.83 -9.13
CA GLU A 47 4.88 -11.18 -10.41
C GLU A 47 3.58 -11.70 -11.04
N HIS A 48 3.18 -12.93 -10.71
CA HIS A 48 1.97 -13.55 -11.22
C HIS A 48 1.13 -14.14 -10.09
N ASP A 49 -0.08 -13.59 -9.88
CA ASP A 49 -0.98 -13.98 -8.80
C ASP A 49 -2.45 -14.05 -9.25
N PRO A 50 -2.82 -15.13 -9.98
CA PRO A 50 -4.16 -15.25 -10.54
C PRO A 50 -5.27 -15.36 -9.48
N GLU A 51 -4.95 -15.87 -8.28
CA GLU A 51 -5.89 -15.94 -7.17
C GLU A 51 -6.22 -14.55 -6.65
N HIS A 52 -5.20 -13.69 -6.46
CA HIS A 52 -5.42 -12.31 -6.06
C HIS A 52 -6.17 -11.50 -7.12
N ASP A 53 -5.85 -11.70 -8.40
CA ASP A 53 -6.55 -11.02 -9.50
C ASP A 53 -8.03 -11.42 -9.58
N ALA A 54 -8.35 -12.71 -9.41
CA ALA A 54 -9.73 -13.18 -9.35
C ALA A 54 -10.48 -12.61 -8.14
N TRP A 55 -9.84 -12.60 -6.96
CA TRP A 55 -10.40 -11.98 -5.77
C TRP A 55 -10.69 -10.48 -5.99
N LYS A 56 -9.73 -9.75 -6.56
CA LYS A 56 -9.87 -8.32 -6.88
C LYS A 56 -11.04 -8.08 -7.82
N ALA A 57 -11.18 -8.88 -8.87
CA ALA A 57 -12.30 -8.78 -9.81
C ALA A 57 -13.65 -9.04 -9.13
N ALA A 58 -13.74 -10.02 -8.23
CA ALA A 58 -14.96 -10.34 -7.48
C ALA A 58 -15.33 -9.23 -6.46
N VAL A 59 -14.35 -8.57 -5.85
CA VAL A 59 -14.59 -7.39 -5.00
C VAL A 59 -15.08 -6.20 -5.84
N MET A 60 -14.44 -5.92 -6.97
CA MET A 60 -14.80 -4.79 -7.84
C MET A 60 -16.20 -4.94 -8.46
N SER A 61 -16.61 -6.16 -8.76
CA SER A 61 -17.97 -6.49 -9.23
C SER A 61 -19.02 -6.54 -8.12
N ARG A 62 -18.60 -6.48 -6.85
CA ARG A 62 -19.43 -6.63 -5.64
C ARG A 62 -20.00 -8.04 -5.42
N ASP A 63 -19.47 -9.04 -6.10
CA ASP A 63 -19.74 -10.45 -5.80
C ASP A 63 -19.15 -10.83 -4.42
N ILE A 64 -18.01 -10.26 -4.08
CA ILE A 64 -17.45 -10.24 -2.72
C ILE A 64 -17.72 -8.87 -2.10
N ARG A 65 -18.40 -8.86 -0.95
CA ARG A 65 -18.54 -7.65 -0.12
C ARG A 65 -17.52 -7.68 0.99
N LEU A 66 -16.69 -6.64 1.05
CA LEU A 66 -15.77 -6.43 2.17
C LEU A 66 -16.53 -5.93 3.38
N GLU A 67 -16.12 -6.36 4.57
CA GLU A 67 -16.64 -5.86 5.83
C GLU A 67 -16.25 -4.38 5.99
N GLU A 68 -17.21 -3.57 6.42
CA GLU A 68 -16.94 -2.18 6.78
C GLU A 68 -16.27 -2.14 8.16
N ILE A 69 -15.08 -1.57 8.22
CA ILE A 69 -14.33 -1.42 9.46
C ILE A 69 -14.75 -0.10 10.10
N ASP A 70 -15.07 -0.12 11.39
CA ASP A 70 -15.32 1.12 12.15
C ASP A 70 -14.04 1.94 12.27
N THR A 71 -14.01 3.09 11.59
CA THR A 71 -12.89 4.04 11.63
C THR A 71 -13.18 5.27 12.48
N ALA A 72 -14.25 5.30 13.28
CA ALA A 72 -14.66 6.48 14.06
C ALA A 72 -13.53 7.04 14.93
N ALA A 73 -12.72 6.15 15.52
CA ALA A 73 -11.57 6.50 16.36
C ALA A 73 -10.39 7.13 15.60
N PHE A 74 -10.35 7.06 14.27
CA PHE A 74 -9.25 7.53 13.42
C PHE A 74 -9.69 8.65 12.46
N THR A 75 -10.82 9.30 12.76
CA THR A 75 -11.38 10.39 11.96
C THR A 75 -10.58 11.70 12.07
N ASP A 76 -9.78 11.85 13.11
CA ASP A 76 -8.86 12.97 13.23
C ASP A 76 -7.63 12.73 12.34
N ARG A 77 -7.49 13.55 11.29
CA ARG A 77 -6.34 13.50 10.36
C ARG A 77 -5.00 13.74 11.06
N TYR A 78 -5.04 14.27 12.29
CA TYR A 78 -3.88 14.84 12.96
C TYR A 78 -3.60 14.08 14.26
N GLY A 79 -2.86 12.98 14.19
CA GLY A 79 -2.21 12.42 15.38
C GLY A 79 -1.36 13.47 16.11
N LYS A 80 -0.92 13.19 17.35
CA LYS A 80 -0.26 14.14 18.29
C LYS A 80 0.88 15.04 17.75
N LEU A 81 1.36 14.83 16.53
CA LEU A 81 2.45 15.54 15.86
C LEU A 81 2.03 16.38 14.64
N ALA A 82 0.75 16.42 14.31
CA ALA A 82 0.35 16.92 13.00
C ALA A 82 -0.05 18.41 13.06
N ILE A 83 0.42 19.18 12.08
CA ILE A 83 0.32 20.64 12.01
C ILE A 83 -1.14 21.05 11.81
N ASN A 84 -1.61 21.99 12.62
CA ASN A 84 -2.98 22.48 12.61
C ASN A 84 -3.32 23.12 11.25
N VAL A 85 -4.11 22.43 10.42
CA VAL A 85 -4.70 23.00 9.22
C VAL A 85 -6.16 23.29 9.54
N ALA A 86 -6.51 24.57 9.58
CA ALA A 86 -7.87 25.01 9.88
C ALA A 86 -8.90 24.34 8.93
N PRO A 87 -10.08 23.95 9.45
CA PRO A 87 -11.09 23.30 8.62
C PRO A 87 -11.57 24.25 7.52
N ALA A 88 -11.69 23.74 6.30
CA ALA A 88 -12.34 24.45 5.21
C ALA A 88 -13.81 24.72 5.58
N ALA A 89 -14.24 25.98 5.47
CA ALA A 89 -15.59 26.40 5.78
C ALA A 89 -16.62 25.59 4.97
N LYS A 90 -17.70 25.16 5.64
CA LYS A 90 -18.83 24.47 4.99
C LYS A 90 -19.45 25.41 3.96
N THR A 91 -19.36 25.07 2.68
CA THR A 91 -20.23 25.66 1.67
C THR A 91 -21.62 25.04 1.84
N ALA A 92 -22.58 25.85 2.29
CA ALA A 92 -23.99 25.47 2.30
C ALA A 92 -24.47 25.35 0.85
N ALA A 93 -24.96 24.17 0.46
CA ALA A 93 -25.75 24.00 -0.75
C ALA A 93 -27.22 24.24 -0.36
N GLY A 94 -27.82 25.26 -0.98
CA GLY A 94 -29.26 25.52 -0.94
C GLY A 94 -30.02 24.68 -1.95
#